data_AF-A0A7K5CGL8-F1
#
_entry.id   AF-A0A7K5CGL8-F1
#
_cell.length_a   1.000
_cell.length_b   1.000
_cell.length_c   1.000
_cell.angle_alpha   90.00
_cell.angle_beta   90.00
_cell.angle_gamma   90.00
#
_symmetry.space_group_name_H-M   'P 1'
#
loop_
_entity.id
_entity.type
_entity.pdbx_description
1 polymer ?
#
loop_
_entity_poly.entity_id
_entity_poly.type
_entity_poly.pdbx_seq_one_letter_code
_entity_poly.pdbx_strand_id
1 'polypeptide(L)'
;QCAERIPEAEAVLDLLEKCPEQQKKGCFPVIVFEGLDATGKTTVTQAVKDNLNGILLRSPPACISQWRTVFDDERTPIKRAFYAAGNYILASEIAKASTQAPVIIDRYWHSTAAYAIATETSGEVQDLPPAQDEVYQWPEDLLKPDLVLLLTVDPEERVRRLQHRGLEKTKEEAELEANSLFRQRVEESYRRMVNPACQEVDASPSKEEVLKTVLQLIKKHCA
;
A
#
# COMPACT_ATOMS: atom_id res chain seq x y z
N GLN A 1 27.06 -7.21 7.68
CA GLN A 1 27.41 -6.30 6.57
C GLN A 1 26.42 -5.14 6.39
N CYS A 2 25.09 -5.33 6.29
CA CYS A 2 24.15 -4.19 6.28
C CYS A 2 24.00 -3.48 7.63
N ALA A 3 23.86 -4.23 8.74
CA ALA A 3 23.73 -3.65 10.09
C ALA A 3 24.94 -2.78 10.51
N GLU A 4 26.14 -3.10 10.02
CA GLU A 4 27.36 -2.31 10.27
C GLU A 4 27.33 -0.94 9.57
N ARG A 5 26.45 -0.76 8.58
CA ARG A 5 26.31 0.47 7.78
C ARG A 5 25.00 1.21 8.03
N ILE A 6 23.96 0.49 8.44
CA ILE A 6 22.61 0.99 8.72
C ILE A 6 22.19 0.40 10.07
N PRO A 7 22.50 1.06 11.21
CA PRO A 7 22.17 0.55 12.54
C PRO A 7 20.68 0.24 12.73
N GLU A 8 19.80 1.02 12.08
CA GLU A 8 18.35 0.83 12.10
C GLU A 8 17.93 -0.52 11.52
N ALA A 9 18.73 -1.12 10.63
CA ALA A 9 18.42 -2.42 10.03
C ALA A 9 18.39 -3.53 11.07
N GLU A 10 19.25 -3.49 12.10
CA GLU A 10 19.23 -4.46 13.20
C GLU A 10 17.92 -4.38 13.98
N ALA A 11 17.47 -3.16 14.28
CA ALA A 11 16.22 -2.95 15.01
C ALA A 11 14.97 -3.37 14.21
N VAL A 12 14.98 -3.21 12.87
CA VAL A 12 13.92 -3.75 11.99
C VAL A 12 13.91 -5.28 12.02
N LEU A 13 15.09 -5.91 11.93
CA LEU A 13 15.22 -7.38 11.96
C LEU A 13 14.75 -7.94 13.31
N ASP A 14 15.15 -7.33 14.42
CA ASP A 14 14.72 -7.72 15.77
C ASP A 14 13.19 -7.68 15.95
N LEU A 15 12.51 -6.74 15.29
CA LEU A 15 11.04 -6.67 15.30
C LEU A 15 10.43 -7.73 14.41
N LEU A 16 11.02 -7.98 13.24
CA LEU A 16 10.57 -9.00 12.30
C LEU A 16 10.70 -10.41 12.89
N GLU A 17 11.79 -10.73 13.58
CA GLU A 17 12.02 -12.03 14.23
C GLU A 17 11.01 -12.32 15.35
N LYS A 18 10.42 -11.29 15.95
CA LYS A 18 9.36 -11.42 16.97
C LYS A 18 7.97 -11.64 16.36
N CYS A 19 7.83 -11.49 15.03
CA CYS A 19 6.57 -11.70 14.34
C CYS A 19 6.30 -13.20 14.15
N PRO A 20 5.06 -13.69 14.40
CA PRO A 20 4.72 -15.09 14.12
C PRO A 20 4.84 -15.41 12.62
N GLU A 21 5.33 -16.61 12.27
CA GLU A 21 5.53 -17.04 10.87
C GLU A 21 4.24 -17.16 10.05
N GLN A 22 3.06 -17.23 10.69
CA GLN A 22 1.77 -17.30 10.01
C GLN A 22 0.71 -16.52 10.80
N GLN A 23 0.64 -15.20 10.57
CA GLN A 23 -0.39 -14.38 11.19
C GLN A 23 -1.77 -14.67 10.59
N LYS A 24 -2.75 -14.93 11.46
CA LYS A 24 -4.15 -15.07 11.07
C LYS A 24 -4.95 -13.87 11.53
N LYS A 25 -5.79 -13.34 10.65
CA LYS A 25 -6.73 -12.28 11.00
C LYS A 25 -7.77 -12.78 12.00
N GLY A 26 -8.31 -11.86 12.79
CA GLY A 26 -9.45 -12.11 13.66
C GLY A 26 -10.79 -12.16 12.91
N CYS A 27 -11.88 -11.99 13.64
CA CYS A 27 -13.24 -12.08 13.09
C CYS A 27 -13.67 -10.85 12.30
N PHE A 28 -13.01 -9.69 12.48
CA PHE A 28 -13.36 -8.47 11.77
C PHE A 28 -12.65 -8.36 10.42
N PRO A 29 -13.27 -7.65 9.45
CA PRO A 29 -12.70 -7.53 8.11
C PRO A 29 -11.44 -6.67 8.09
N VAL A 30 -10.53 -7.02 7.18
CA VAL A 30 -9.30 -6.29 6.88
C VAL A 30 -9.40 -5.70 5.48
N ILE A 31 -9.39 -4.37 5.37
CA ILE A 31 -9.60 -3.64 4.11
C ILE A 31 -8.36 -2.78 3.82
N VAL A 32 -7.72 -3.03 2.68
CA VAL A 32 -6.54 -2.27 2.23
C VAL A 32 -6.98 -1.21 1.23
N PHE A 33 -6.46 -0.01 1.39
CA PHE A 33 -6.58 1.10 0.43
C PHE A 33 -5.24 1.34 -0.24
N GLU A 34 -5.23 1.15 -1.56
CA GLU A 34 -4.09 1.37 -2.44
C GLU A 34 -4.32 2.54 -3.37
N GLY A 35 -3.26 2.98 -4.04
CA GLY A 35 -3.31 4.04 -5.05
C GLY A 35 -2.08 4.93 -5.00
N LEU A 36 -1.89 5.75 -6.03
CA LEU A 36 -0.80 6.72 -6.08
C LEU A 36 -1.00 7.83 -5.05
N ASP A 37 0.06 8.62 -4.81
CA ASP A 37 -0.07 9.81 -3.98
C ASP A 37 -1.02 10.83 -4.61
N ALA A 38 -1.70 11.58 -3.73
CA ALA A 38 -2.77 12.53 -4.07
C ALA A 38 -4.07 11.94 -4.66
N THR A 39 -4.32 10.63 -4.54
CA THR A 39 -5.63 10.03 -4.91
C THR A 39 -6.72 10.17 -3.84
N GLY A 40 -6.41 10.78 -2.68
CA GLY A 40 -7.38 10.99 -1.60
C GLY A 40 -7.44 9.87 -0.55
N LYS A 41 -6.51 8.90 -0.58
CA LYS A 41 -6.44 7.77 0.38
C LYS A 41 -6.59 8.18 1.83
N THR A 42 -5.79 9.13 2.30
CA THR A 42 -5.83 9.57 3.72
C THR A 42 -7.22 10.10 4.11
N THR A 43 -7.88 10.82 3.21
CA THR A 43 -9.23 11.36 3.44
C THR A 43 -10.28 10.25 3.51
N VAL A 44 -10.21 9.29 2.58
CA VAL A 44 -11.17 8.18 2.50
C VAL A 44 -10.98 7.20 3.65
N THR A 45 -9.74 6.77 3.91
CA THR A 45 -9.41 5.82 5.01
C THR A 45 -9.84 6.36 6.37
N GLN A 46 -9.62 7.65 6.64
CA GLN A 46 -10.07 8.29 7.88
C GLN A 46 -11.60 8.28 7.98
N ALA A 47 -12.30 8.64 6.90
CA ALA A 47 -13.76 8.65 6.90
C ALA A 47 -14.36 7.24 7.05
N VAL A 48 -13.76 6.22 6.42
CA VAL A 48 -14.16 4.81 6.55
C VAL A 48 -13.92 4.30 7.97
N LYS A 49 -12.75 4.59 8.54
CA LYS A 49 -12.43 4.27 9.94
C LYS A 49 -13.52 4.82 10.87
N ASP A 50 -13.88 6.09 10.71
CA ASP A 50 -14.88 6.73 11.58
C ASP A 50 -16.28 6.15 11.36
N ASN A 51 -16.67 5.79 10.14
CA ASN A 51 -17.97 5.18 9.84
C ASN A 51 -18.11 3.74 10.36
N LEU A 52 -17.01 2.99 10.37
CA LEU A 52 -17.00 1.58 10.79
C LEU A 52 -16.58 1.39 12.25
N ASN A 53 -16.28 2.48 12.97
CA ASN A 53 -15.60 2.45 14.28
C ASN A 53 -14.36 1.55 14.25
N GLY A 54 -13.61 1.63 13.16
CA GLY A 54 -12.48 0.77 12.86
C GLY A 54 -11.13 1.27 13.39
N ILE A 55 -10.11 0.47 13.16
CA ILE A 55 -8.72 0.80 13.46
C ILE A 55 -8.01 1.11 12.14
N LEU A 56 -7.36 2.27 12.06
CA LEU A 56 -6.56 2.67 10.90
C LEU A 56 -5.08 2.40 11.15
N LEU A 57 -4.50 1.52 10.34
CA LEU A 57 -3.07 1.22 10.30
C LEU A 57 -2.46 1.72 8.98
N ARG A 58 -1.14 1.89 8.94
CA ARG A 58 -0.41 2.42 7.78
C ARG A 58 0.87 1.64 7.56
N SER A 59 1.31 1.55 6.31
CA SER A 59 2.64 1.04 5.96
C SER A 59 3.61 2.18 5.61
N PRO A 60 4.83 2.23 6.18
CA PRO A 60 5.35 1.31 7.19
C PRO A 60 4.68 1.54 8.57
N PRO A 61 4.62 0.50 9.44
CA PRO A 61 3.99 0.60 10.76
C PRO A 61 4.71 1.60 11.67
N ALA A 62 3.99 2.15 12.65
CA ALA A 62 4.46 3.25 13.48
C ALA A 62 5.79 2.95 14.18
N CYS A 63 6.00 1.69 14.60
CA CYS A 63 7.21 1.23 15.28
C CYS A 63 8.51 1.31 14.47
N ILE A 64 8.43 1.40 13.14
CA ILE A 64 9.60 1.54 12.25
C ILE A 64 9.50 2.77 11.34
N SER A 65 8.37 3.49 11.38
CA SER A 65 8.08 4.64 10.51
C SER A 65 9.11 5.77 10.65
N GLN A 66 9.72 5.93 11.82
CA GLN A 66 10.78 6.92 12.07
C GLN A 66 12.05 6.68 11.25
N TRP A 67 12.29 5.46 10.77
CA TRP A 67 13.47 5.13 9.97
C TRP A 67 13.22 5.25 8.47
N ARG A 68 12.00 5.60 8.05
CA ARG A 68 11.60 5.68 6.64
C ARG A 68 12.58 6.52 5.81
N THR A 69 12.96 7.71 6.29
CA THR A 69 13.88 8.59 5.55
C THR A 69 15.25 7.94 5.33
N VAL A 70 15.77 7.20 6.32
CA VAL A 70 17.05 6.49 6.21
C VAL A 70 16.98 5.47 5.07
N PHE A 71 15.93 4.64 5.04
CA PHE A 71 15.78 3.60 4.03
C PHE A 71 15.35 4.12 2.65
N ASP A 72 14.62 5.24 2.58
CA ASP A 72 14.23 5.88 1.32
C ASP A 72 15.44 6.49 0.58
N ASP A 73 16.53 6.82 1.29
CA ASP A 73 17.78 7.33 0.73
C ASP A 73 18.78 6.21 0.35
N GLU A 74 18.49 4.96 0.71
CA GLU A 74 19.32 3.81 0.39
C GLU A 74 19.08 3.25 -1.03
N ARG A 75 19.97 2.35 -1.45
CA ARG A 75 19.82 1.66 -2.74
C ARG A 75 18.50 0.88 -2.81
N THR A 76 17.93 0.79 -4.02
CA THR A 76 16.63 0.14 -4.27
C THR A 76 16.42 -1.21 -3.58
N PRO A 77 17.38 -2.17 -3.59
CA PRO A 77 17.19 -3.44 -2.89
C PRO A 77 17.00 -3.29 -1.37
N ILE A 78 17.72 -2.35 -0.74
CA ILE A 78 17.65 -2.08 0.70
C ILE A 78 16.34 -1.38 1.03
N LYS A 79 15.97 -0.35 0.27
CA LYS A 79 14.66 0.33 0.39
C LYS A 79 13.52 -0.69 0.33
N ARG A 80 13.53 -1.58 -0.67
CA ARG A 80 12.50 -2.61 -0.83
C ARG A 80 12.46 -3.61 0.32
N ALA A 81 13.62 -4.04 0.81
CA ALA A 81 13.70 -4.94 1.96
C ALA A 81 13.05 -4.31 3.21
N PHE A 82 13.23 -3.01 3.43
CA PHE A 82 12.58 -2.28 4.53
C PHE A 82 11.05 -2.31 4.44
N TYR A 83 10.48 -1.96 3.27
CA TYR A 83 9.03 -2.00 3.09
C TYR A 83 8.46 -3.43 3.15
N ALA A 84 9.19 -4.42 2.61
CA ALA A 84 8.81 -5.82 2.71
C ALA A 84 8.76 -6.28 4.17
N ALA A 85 9.82 -6.03 4.96
CA ALA A 85 9.84 -6.31 6.40
C ALA A 85 8.72 -5.58 7.15
N GLY A 86 8.48 -4.31 6.80
CA GLY A 86 7.39 -3.51 7.35
C GLY A 86 6.00 -4.12 7.12
N ASN A 87 5.77 -4.79 5.99
CA ASN A 87 4.52 -5.49 5.73
C ASN A 87 4.32 -6.68 6.70
N TYR A 88 5.36 -7.47 7.00
CA TYR A 88 5.24 -8.57 7.97
C TYR A 88 5.07 -8.09 9.41
N ILE A 89 5.74 -7.00 9.78
CA ILE A 89 5.52 -6.35 11.08
C ILE A 89 4.07 -5.85 11.18
N LEU A 90 3.58 -5.18 10.13
CA LEU A 90 2.22 -4.70 10.05
C LEU A 90 1.20 -5.85 10.05
N ALA A 91 1.50 -7.01 9.46
CA ALA A 91 0.65 -8.21 9.50
C ALA A 91 0.35 -8.63 10.94
N SER A 92 1.34 -8.54 11.83
CA SER A 92 1.17 -8.83 13.26
C SER A 92 0.25 -7.82 13.96
N GLU A 93 0.36 -6.53 13.63
CA GLU A 93 -0.56 -5.50 14.13
C GLU A 93 -1.99 -5.70 13.60
N ILE A 94 -2.14 -6.04 12.32
CA ILE A 94 -3.43 -6.35 11.68
C ILE A 94 -4.09 -7.55 12.35
N ALA A 95 -3.35 -8.63 12.58
CA ALA A 95 -3.86 -9.84 13.22
C ALA A 95 -4.44 -9.52 14.60
N LYS A 96 -3.75 -8.72 15.41
CA LYS A 96 -4.23 -8.28 16.71
C LYS A 96 -5.45 -7.35 16.59
N ALA A 97 -5.38 -6.33 15.73
CA ALA A 97 -6.44 -5.33 15.59
C ALA A 97 -7.77 -5.93 15.07
N SER A 98 -7.69 -6.88 14.14
CA SER A 98 -8.85 -7.55 13.54
C SER A 98 -9.59 -8.50 14.49
N THR A 99 -9.08 -8.72 15.71
CA THR A 99 -9.86 -9.38 16.78
C THR A 99 -10.84 -8.44 17.48
N GLN A 100 -10.69 -7.12 17.30
CA GLN A 100 -11.41 -6.09 18.07
C GLN A 100 -12.34 -5.23 17.21
N ALA A 101 -11.93 -4.89 15.99
CA ALA A 101 -12.69 -4.00 15.11
C ALA A 101 -12.27 -4.19 13.63
N PRO A 102 -13.08 -3.68 12.66
CA PRO A 102 -12.66 -3.59 11.27
C PRO A 102 -11.32 -2.86 11.14
N VAL A 103 -10.41 -3.39 10.33
CA VAL A 103 -9.06 -2.82 10.14
C VAL A 103 -8.98 -2.19 8.77
N ILE A 104 -8.68 -0.89 8.74
CA ILE A 104 -8.46 -0.10 7.54
C ILE A 104 -6.95 0.09 7.41
N ILE A 105 -6.39 -0.20 6.25
CA ILE A 105 -4.95 -0.13 6.01
C ILE A 105 -4.66 0.85 4.87
N ASP A 106 -3.83 1.86 5.12
CA ASP A 106 -3.28 2.75 4.08
C ASP A 106 -1.94 2.19 3.59
N ARG A 107 -1.96 1.60 2.38
CA ARG A 107 -0.88 0.85 1.71
C ARG A 107 -0.47 -0.43 2.43
N TYR A 108 -0.20 -1.48 1.65
CA TYR A 108 0.32 -2.75 2.15
C TYR A 108 1.24 -3.42 1.11
N TRP A 109 1.14 -4.73 0.92
CA TRP A 109 2.00 -5.46 -0.03
C TRP A 109 1.82 -5.03 -1.49
N HIS A 110 0.60 -4.72 -1.95
CA HIS A 110 0.35 -4.30 -3.33
C HIS A 110 1.18 -3.06 -3.68
N SER A 111 1.29 -2.08 -2.77
CA SER A 111 2.20 -0.94 -2.94
C SER A 111 3.66 -1.36 -3.13
N THR A 112 4.18 -2.27 -2.30
CA THR A 112 5.57 -2.73 -2.43
C THR A 112 5.81 -3.48 -3.74
N ALA A 113 4.89 -4.38 -4.11
CA ALA A 113 5.00 -5.22 -5.30
C ALA A 113 4.85 -4.41 -6.60
N ALA A 114 3.84 -3.54 -6.69
CA ALA A 114 3.56 -2.77 -7.91
C ALA A 114 4.75 -1.87 -8.30
N TYR A 115 5.36 -1.20 -7.33
CA TYR A 115 6.55 -0.38 -7.58
C TYR A 115 7.78 -1.22 -7.90
N ALA A 116 7.98 -2.35 -7.20
CA ALA A 116 9.10 -3.23 -7.50
C ALA A 116 9.03 -3.75 -8.95
N ILE A 117 7.88 -4.24 -9.39
CA ILE A 117 7.64 -4.74 -10.75
C ILE A 117 7.86 -3.62 -11.78
N ALA A 118 7.31 -2.43 -11.55
CA ALA A 118 7.44 -1.30 -12.47
C ALA A 118 8.88 -0.80 -12.60
N THR A 119 9.68 -0.88 -11.52
CA THR A 119 11.09 -0.46 -11.53
C THR A 119 12.00 -1.52 -12.18
N GLU A 120 11.75 -2.82 -11.97
CA GLU A 120 12.56 -3.89 -12.60
C GLU A 120 12.24 -4.08 -14.08
N THR A 121 11.04 -3.74 -14.50
CA THR A 121 10.67 -3.72 -15.92
C THR A 121 11.31 -2.50 -16.57
N SER A 122 11.73 -2.63 -17.83
CA SER A 122 12.17 -1.50 -18.68
C SER A 122 11.22 -1.37 -19.87
N GLY A 123 11.02 -0.16 -20.37
CA GLY A 123 10.16 0.08 -21.54
C GLY A 123 8.71 0.41 -21.18
N GLU A 124 7.79 -0.13 -21.96
CA GLU A 124 6.38 0.23 -22.00
C GLU A 124 5.53 -0.71 -21.11
N VAL A 125 4.22 -0.46 -21.05
CA VAL A 125 3.27 -1.25 -20.24
C VAL A 125 3.14 -2.70 -20.73
N GLN A 126 3.32 -2.95 -22.03
CA GLN A 126 3.33 -4.29 -22.60
C GLN A 126 4.55 -5.13 -22.21
N ASP A 127 5.63 -4.49 -21.75
CA ASP A 127 6.86 -5.17 -21.32
C ASP A 127 6.77 -5.69 -19.88
N LEU A 128 5.72 -5.30 -19.14
CA LEU A 128 5.40 -5.85 -17.83
C LEU A 128 5.13 -7.36 -17.94
N PRO A 129 5.45 -8.16 -16.90
CA PRO A 129 5.07 -9.56 -16.82
C PRO A 129 3.59 -9.76 -17.18
N PRO A 130 3.24 -10.83 -17.91
CA PRO A 130 1.87 -11.03 -18.39
C PRO A 130 0.88 -11.09 -17.22
N ALA A 131 -0.38 -10.72 -17.48
CA ALA A 131 -1.42 -10.89 -16.46
C ALA A 131 -1.45 -12.36 -15.99
N GLN A 132 -1.66 -12.56 -14.69
CA GLN A 132 -1.61 -13.87 -14.00
C GLN A 132 -0.21 -14.44 -13.76
N ASP A 133 0.86 -13.75 -14.12
CA ASP A 133 2.22 -14.11 -13.69
C ASP A 133 2.31 -14.22 -12.15
N GLU A 134 3.15 -15.12 -11.66
CA GLU A 134 3.36 -15.37 -10.23
C GLU A 134 3.80 -14.12 -9.47
N VAL A 135 4.47 -13.16 -10.11
CA VAL A 135 4.87 -11.89 -9.47
C VAL A 135 3.67 -11.05 -8.99
N TYR A 136 2.48 -11.29 -9.53
CA TYR A 136 1.24 -10.61 -9.15
C TYR A 136 0.44 -11.37 -8.08
N GLN A 137 0.86 -12.57 -7.72
CA GLN A 137 0.21 -13.38 -6.70
C GLN A 137 0.55 -12.85 -5.32
N TRP A 138 -0.48 -12.70 -4.50
CA TRP A 138 -0.30 -12.46 -3.09
C TRP A 138 0.56 -13.56 -2.43
N PRO A 139 1.54 -13.19 -1.58
CA PRO A 139 2.41 -14.16 -0.93
C PRO A 139 1.64 -15.03 0.08
N GLU A 140 1.91 -16.34 0.08
CA GLU A 140 1.16 -17.33 0.88
C GLU A 140 1.34 -17.16 2.40
N ASP A 141 2.46 -16.59 2.81
CA ASP A 141 2.88 -16.40 4.20
C ASP A 141 2.47 -15.05 4.79
N LEU A 142 1.99 -14.09 3.98
CA LEU A 142 1.53 -12.81 4.46
C LEU A 142 0.02 -12.81 4.73
N LEU A 143 -0.38 -12.23 5.86
CA LEU A 143 -1.80 -12.07 6.22
C LEU A 143 -2.59 -11.39 5.10
N LYS A 144 -3.48 -12.15 4.47
CA LYS A 144 -4.29 -11.72 3.33
C LYS A 144 -5.47 -10.84 3.77
N PRO A 145 -5.68 -9.67 3.13
CA PRO A 145 -6.86 -8.84 3.40
C PRO A 145 -8.13 -9.43 2.78
N ASP A 146 -9.30 -9.00 3.28
CA ASP A 146 -10.61 -9.40 2.76
C ASP A 146 -11.00 -8.61 1.50
N LEU A 147 -10.52 -7.35 1.40
CA LEU A 147 -10.81 -6.45 0.30
C LEU A 147 -9.64 -5.49 0.06
N VAL A 148 -9.35 -5.22 -1.20
CA VAL A 148 -8.36 -4.22 -1.62
C VAL A 148 -9.04 -3.23 -2.55
N LEU A 149 -9.01 -1.96 -2.17
CA LEU A 149 -9.61 -0.85 -2.93
C LEU A 149 -8.49 0.01 -3.50
N LEU A 150 -8.39 0.04 -4.83
CA LEU A 150 -7.44 0.89 -5.54
C LEU A 150 -8.11 2.22 -5.87
N LEU A 151 -7.75 3.28 -5.15
CA LEU A 151 -8.25 4.62 -5.44
C LEU A 151 -7.50 5.20 -6.63
N THR A 152 -8.23 5.47 -7.71
CA THR A 152 -7.72 6.06 -8.94
C THR A 152 -8.29 7.47 -9.12
N VAL A 153 -7.53 8.36 -9.74
CA VAL A 153 -8.01 9.69 -10.14
C VAL A 153 -7.38 10.00 -11.49
N ASP A 154 -8.01 10.92 -12.24
CA ASP A 154 -7.41 11.41 -13.47
C ASP A 154 -5.98 11.97 -13.24
N PRO A 155 -5.00 11.67 -14.11
CA PRO A 155 -3.63 12.15 -13.95
C PRO A 155 -3.48 13.67 -13.80
N GLU A 156 -4.30 14.46 -14.49
CA GLU A 156 -4.28 15.92 -14.41
C GLU A 156 -4.78 16.40 -13.04
N GLU A 157 -5.88 15.81 -12.56
CA GLU A 157 -6.41 16.09 -11.22
C GLU A 157 -5.42 15.66 -10.12
N ARG A 158 -4.70 14.54 -10.31
CA ARG A 158 -3.62 14.12 -9.39
C ARG A 158 -2.52 15.17 -9.29
N VAL A 159 -2.05 15.68 -10.42
CA VAL A 159 -1.01 16.73 -10.48
C VAL A 159 -1.52 18.01 -9.80
N ARG A 160 -2.75 18.42 -10.08
CA ARG A 160 -3.39 19.57 -9.45
C ARG A 160 -3.44 19.42 -7.92
N ARG A 161 -3.86 18.25 -7.40
CA ARG A 161 -3.90 17.97 -5.96
C ARG A 161 -2.51 17.98 -5.32
N LEU A 162 -1.48 17.48 -6.00
CA LEU A 162 -0.09 17.55 -5.53
C LEU A 162 0.40 19.00 -5.42
N GLN A 163 0.08 19.86 -6.40
CA GLN A 163 0.46 21.27 -6.37
C GLN A 163 -0.21 22.04 -5.22
N HIS A 164 -1.49 21.77 -4.95
CA HIS A 164 -2.23 22.42 -3.86
C HIS A 164 -1.85 21.93 -2.46
N ARG A 165 -1.19 20.78 -2.33
CA ARG A 165 -0.79 20.21 -1.04
C ARG A 165 0.24 21.08 -0.31
N GLY A 166 1.02 21.88 -1.04
CA GLY A 166 2.00 22.82 -0.47
C GLY A 166 3.15 22.16 0.30
N LEU A 167 3.35 20.86 0.13
CA LEU A 167 4.47 20.11 0.72
C LEU A 167 5.57 19.91 -0.33
N GLU A 168 6.81 19.74 0.15
CA GLU A 168 7.89 19.26 -0.72
C GLU A 168 7.51 17.89 -1.29
N LYS A 169 7.70 17.75 -2.60
CA LYS A 169 7.48 16.48 -3.30
C LYS A 169 8.51 15.47 -2.84
N THR A 170 8.07 14.27 -2.53
CA THR A 170 8.96 13.13 -2.36
C THR A 170 9.65 12.80 -3.69
N LYS A 171 10.82 12.12 -3.62
CA LYS A 171 11.53 11.64 -4.82
C LYS A 171 10.62 10.81 -5.73
N GLU A 172 9.76 10.00 -5.12
CA GLU A 172 8.80 9.14 -5.81
C GLU A 172 7.66 9.92 -6.48
N GLU A 173 7.09 10.92 -5.79
CA GLU A 173 6.08 11.82 -6.39
C GLU A 173 6.65 12.56 -7.60
N ALA A 174 7.89 13.04 -7.50
CA ALA A 174 8.59 13.70 -8.61
C ALA A 174 8.86 12.74 -9.78
N GLU A 175 9.27 11.51 -9.50
CA GLU A 175 9.49 10.49 -10.53
C GLU A 175 8.20 10.12 -11.27
N LEU A 176 7.09 9.91 -10.55
CA LEU A 176 5.77 9.59 -11.14
C LEU A 176 5.17 10.74 -11.95
N GLU A 177 5.55 11.98 -11.65
CA GLU A 177 5.17 13.16 -12.42
C GLU A 177 6.02 13.30 -13.68
N ALA A 178 7.35 13.16 -13.56
CA ALA A 178 8.29 13.31 -14.67
C ALA A 178 8.26 12.14 -15.66
N ASN A 179 7.88 10.94 -15.21
CA ASN A 179 7.91 9.71 -16.00
C ASN A 179 6.52 9.08 -16.11
N SER A 180 5.79 9.45 -17.18
CA SER A 180 4.45 8.92 -17.45
C SER A 180 4.43 7.41 -17.68
N LEU A 181 5.46 6.87 -18.36
CA LEU A 181 5.57 5.43 -18.60
C LEU A 181 5.78 4.65 -17.30
N PHE A 182 6.63 5.14 -16.40
CA PHE A 182 6.78 4.55 -15.07
C PHE A 182 5.47 4.57 -14.28
N ARG A 183 4.75 5.70 -14.27
CA ARG A 183 3.44 5.80 -13.65
C ARG A 183 2.44 4.79 -14.21
N GLN A 184 2.33 4.70 -15.54
CA GLN A 184 1.44 3.73 -16.19
C GLN A 184 1.80 2.29 -15.85
N ARG A 185 3.10 1.98 -15.74
CA ARG A 185 3.56 0.64 -15.33
C ARG A 185 3.21 0.32 -13.88
N VAL A 186 3.30 1.30 -12.97
CA VAL A 186 2.86 1.13 -11.58
C VAL A 186 1.35 0.88 -11.52
N GLU A 187 0.57 1.72 -12.20
CA GLU A 187 -0.90 1.59 -12.24
C GLU A 187 -1.33 0.24 -12.81
N GLU A 188 -0.74 -0.16 -13.95
CA GLU A 188 -1.03 -1.46 -14.55
C GLU A 188 -0.59 -2.62 -13.66
N SER A 189 0.54 -2.48 -12.96
CA SER A 189 0.98 -3.51 -12.01
C SER A 189 -0.05 -3.71 -10.90
N TYR A 190 -0.69 -2.65 -10.38
CA TYR A 190 -1.81 -2.80 -9.45
C TYR A 190 -3.01 -3.53 -10.06
N ARG A 191 -3.35 -3.25 -11.32
CA ARG A 191 -4.49 -3.89 -12.02
C ARG A 191 -4.28 -5.38 -12.25
N ARG A 192 -3.03 -5.81 -12.42
CA ARG A 192 -2.66 -7.21 -12.65
C ARG A 192 -2.57 -8.03 -11.37
N MET A 193 -2.57 -7.41 -10.19
CA MET A 193 -2.51 -8.10 -8.89
C MET A 193 -3.68 -9.05 -8.69
N VAL A 194 -3.43 -10.19 -8.06
CA VAL A 194 -4.42 -11.25 -7.84
C VAL A 194 -4.28 -11.88 -6.45
N ASN A 195 -5.38 -12.46 -5.97
CA ASN A 195 -5.48 -13.19 -4.69
C ASN A 195 -5.06 -12.42 -3.42
N PRO A 196 -5.49 -11.16 -3.20
CA PRO A 196 -6.70 -10.57 -3.75
C PRO A 196 -6.40 -9.53 -4.83
N ALA A 197 -7.33 -9.45 -5.80
CA ALA A 197 -7.27 -8.43 -6.83
C ALA A 197 -7.63 -7.04 -6.29
N CYS A 198 -7.06 -6.02 -6.92
CA CYS A 198 -7.40 -4.62 -6.65
C CYS A 198 -8.75 -4.28 -7.26
N GLN A 199 -9.74 -3.92 -6.44
CA GLN A 199 -10.98 -3.35 -6.93
C GLN A 199 -10.84 -1.84 -7.11
N GLU A 200 -10.91 -1.36 -8.34
CA GLU A 200 -10.80 0.07 -8.64
C GLU A 200 -12.00 0.87 -8.12
N VAL A 201 -11.69 2.06 -7.60
CA VAL A 201 -12.65 3.07 -7.18
C VAL A 201 -12.20 4.42 -7.71
N ASP A 202 -13.00 5.01 -8.59
CA ASP A 202 -12.79 6.38 -9.05
C ASP A 202 -12.99 7.37 -7.88
N ALA A 203 -11.92 8.08 -7.55
CA ALA A 203 -11.84 9.08 -6.49
C ALA A 203 -11.81 10.53 -7.04
N SER A 204 -12.24 10.72 -8.30
CA SER A 204 -12.48 12.02 -8.92
C SER A 204 -13.74 12.74 -8.40
N PRO A 205 -14.86 12.05 -8.06
CA PRO A 205 -16.06 12.68 -7.49
C PRO A 205 -15.85 13.29 -6.09
N SER A 206 -16.91 13.82 -5.49
CA SER A 206 -16.87 14.38 -4.14
C SER A 206 -16.48 13.34 -3.08
N LYS A 207 -15.91 13.80 -1.96
CA LYS A 207 -15.53 12.93 -0.84
C LYS A 207 -16.70 12.06 -0.37
N GLU A 208 -17.89 12.64 -0.31
CA GLU A 208 -19.12 11.99 0.15
C GLU A 208 -19.57 10.88 -0.81
N GLU A 209 -19.47 11.11 -2.12
CA GLU A 209 -19.79 10.12 -3.14
C GLU A 209 -18.79 8.96 -3.14
N VAL A 210 -17.49 9.26 -3.05
CA VAL A 210 -16.44 8.25 -2.96
C VAL A 210 -16.61 7.40 -1.70
N LEU A 211 -16.86 8.03 -0.55
CA LEU A 211 -17.12 7.33 0.71
C LEU A 211 -18.34 6.41 0.61
N LYS A 212 -19.44 6.88 0.03
CA LYS A 212 -20.65 6.09 -0.16
C LYS A 212 -20.36 4.84 -1.00
N THR A 213 -19.66 5.00 -2.12
CA THR A 213 -19.25 3.88 -2.99
C THR A 213 -18.38 2.89 -2.23
N VAL A 214 -17.37 3.37 -1.50
CA VAL A 214 -16.47 2.53 -0.70
C VAL A 214 -17.22 1.73 0.37
N LEU A 215 -18.12 2.36 1.12
CA LEU A 215 -18.90 1.67 2.16
C LEU A 215 -19.84 0.61 1.56
N GLN A 216 -20.40 0.86 0.38
CA GLN A 216 -21.20 -0.13 -0.34
C GLN A 216 -20.35 -1.35 -0.76
N LEU A 217 -19.12 -1.12 -1.24
CA LEU A 217 -18.20 -2.19 -1.61
C LEU A 217 -17.77 -3.02 -0.41
N ILE A 218 -17.45 -2.37 0.72
CA ILE A 218 -17.12 -3.05 1.96
C ILE A 218 -18.30 -3.91 2.43
N LYS A 219 -19.52 -3.35 2.46
CA LYS A 219 -20.72 -4.11 2.82
C LYS A 219 -20.98 -5.30 1.88
N LYS A 220 -20.66 -5.17 0.60
CA LYS A 220 -20.87 -6.26 -0.38
C LYS A 220 -19.90 -7.44 -0.15
N HIS A 221 -18.65 -7.17 0.21
CA HIS A 221 -17.60 -8.19 0.29
C HIS A 221 -17.31 -8.70 1.71
N CYS A 222 -17.68 -7.93 2.74
CA CYS A 222 -17.33 -8.19 4.13
C CYS A 222 -18.55 -8.40 5.05
N ALA A 223 -19.76 -8.52 4.50
CA ALA A 223 -20.98 -8.83 5.26
C ALA A 223 -21.13 -10.32 5.55
#